data_AF-A0A433UU13-F1
#
_entry.id   AF-A0A433UU13-F1
#
_cell.length_a   1.000
_cell.length_b   1.000
_cell.length_c   1.000
_cell.angle_alpha   90.00
_cell.angle_beta   90.00
_cell.angle_gamma   90.00
#
_symmetry.space_group_name_H-M   'P 1'
#
loop_
_entity.id
_entity.type
_entity.pdbx_description
1 polymer ?
#
loop_
_entity_poly.entity_id
_entity_poly.type
_entity_poly.pdbx_seq_one_letter_code
_entity_poly.pdbx_strand_id
1 'polypeptide(L)'
;MNLKDIKEKLFPIIKVISITLITSAIGLEIWKIQTSITNSQLPSILTPALIIAHVALSAHFLEGIIAAYYAPAKNQTPIKYGTYTFFVGTVGLLELFNNNDK
;
A
#
# COMPACT_ATOMS: atom_id res chain seq x y z
N MET A 1 -22.25 15.92 -3.77
CA MET A 1 -21.49 14.99 -4.64
C MET A 1 -21.96 13.58 -4.32
N ASN A 2 -22.31 12.76 -5.31
CA ASN A 2 -22.78 11.39 -5.08
C ASN A 2 -21.59 10.52 -4.62
N LEU A 3 -21.84 9.50 -3.81
CA LEU A 3 -20.88 8.46 -3.42
C LEU A 3 -20.13 7.88 -4.62
N LYS A 4 -20.82 7.71 -5.76
CA LYS A 4 -20.21 7.26 -7.02
C LYS A 4 -19.18 8.26 -7.56
N ASP A 5 -19.54 9.55 -7.60
CA ASP A 5 -18.64 10.62 -8.06
C ASP A 5 -17.41 10.78 -7.14
N ILE A 6 -17.58 10.55 -5.83
CA ILE A 6 -16.48 10.56 -4.86
C ILE A 6 -15.52 9.41 -5.17
N LYS A 7 -16.00 8.19 -5.39
CA LYS A 7 -15.15 7.05 -5.75
C LYS A 7 -14.37 7.31 -7.04
N GLU A 8 -15.03 7.80 -8.09
CA GLU A 8 -14.41 8.03 -9.40
C GLU A 8 -13.32 9.11 -9.39
N LYS A 9 -13.47 10.16 -8.57
CA LYS A 9 -12.47 11.24 -8.48
C LYS A 9 -11.40 11.01 -7.42
N LEU A 10 -11.77 10.46 -6.27
CA LEU A 10 -10.89 10.37 -5.10
C LEU A 10 -9.99 9.13 -5.15
N PHE A 11 -10.48 7.98 -5.62
CA PHE A 11 -9.69 6.75 -5.64
C PHE A 11 -8.43 6.88 -6.49
N PRO A 12 -8.46 7.45 -7.71
CA PRO A 12 -7.24 7.65 -8.50
C PRO A 12 -6.20 8.49 -7.76
N ILE A 13 -6.62 9.56 -7.08
CA ILE A 13 -5.73 10.45 -6.32
C ILE A 13 -5.10 9.69 -5.15
N ILE A 14 -5.91 8.97 -4.36
CA ILE A 14 -5.41 8.16 -3.24
C ILE A 14 -4.40 7.13 -3.74
N LYS A 15 -4.68 6.46 -4.87
CA LYS A 15 -3.77 5.46 -5.44
C LYS A 15 -2.41 6.04 -5.78
N VAL A 16 -2.38 7.21 -6.44
CA VAL A 16 -1.11 7.88 -6.79
C VAL A 16 -0.32 8.24 -5.53
N ILE A 17 -0.97 8.88 -4.56
CA ILE A 17 -0.32 9.26 -3.29
C ILE A 17 0.19 8.03 -2.53
N SER A 18 -0.65 7.00 -2.44
CA SER A 18 -0.33 5.74 -1.76
C SER A 18 0.89 5.06 -2.39
N ILE A 19 0.92 4.92 -3.72
CA ILE A 19 2.07 4.33 -4.43
C ILE A 19 3.33 5.13 -4.11
N THR A 20 3.29 6.46 -4.21
CA THR A 20 4.46 7.30 -3.90
C THR A 20 4.92 7.10 -2.46
N LEU A 21 4.01 7.15 -1.48
CA LEU A 21 4.36 7.00 -0.06
C LEU A 21 4.90 5.60 0.28
N ILE A 22 4.30 4.53 -0.24
CA ILE A 22 4.75 3.15 0.00
C ILE A 22 6.11 2.90 -0.67
N THR A 23 6.32 3.40 -1.89
CA THR A 23 7.63 3.32 -2.54
C THR A 23 8.69 4.10 -1.74
N SER A 24 8.37 5.30 -1.24
CA SER A 24 9.28 6.07 -0.38
C SER A 24 9.55 5.36 0.95
N ALA A 25 8.55 4.72 1.56
CA ALA A 25 8.70 3.93 2.78
C ALA A 25 9.65 2.74 2.57
N ILE A 26 9.50 2.00 1.47
CA ILE A 26 10.44 0.93 1.08
C ILE A 26 11.85 1.49 0.92
N GLY A 27 12.00 2.62 0.23
CA GLY A 27 13.30 3.28 0.08
C GLY A 27 13.94 3.68 1.42
N LEU A 28 13.13 4.17 2.36
CA LEU A 28 13.60 4.53 3.70
C LEU A 28 14.02 3.29 4.51
N GLU A 29 13.30 2.17 4.42
CA GLU A 29 13.71 0.90 5.03
C GLU A 29 15.03 0.37 4.43
N ILE A 30 15.18 0.44 3.10
CA ILE A 30 16.41 0.05 2.42
C ILE A 30 17.58 0.93 2.90
N TRP A 31 17.39 2.24 3.01
CA TRP A 31 18.42 3.14 3.52
C TRP A 31 18.79 2.81 4.97
N LYS A 32 17.80 2.54 5.83
CA LYS A 32 18.05 2.07 7.21
C LYS A 32 18.90 0.80 7.22
N ILE A 33 18.57 -0.20 6.41
CA ILE A 33 19.35 -1.44 6.27
C ILE A 33 20.78 -1.13 5.82
N GLN A 34 20.96 -0.28 4.79
CA GLN A 34 22.28 0.13 4.31
C GLN A 34 23.10 0.82 5.41
N THR A 35 22.50 1.74 6.18
CA THR A 35 23.21 2.41 7.28
C THR A 35 23.67 1.42 8.35
N SER A 36 22.83 0.43 8.67
CA SER A 36 23.19 -0.66 9.59
C SER A 36 24.35 -1.51 9.08
N ILE A 37 24.41 -1.80 7.77
CA ILE A 37 25.50 -2.59 7.16
C ILE A 37 26.81 -1.80 7.14
N THR A 38 26.74 -0.49 6.95
CA THR A 38 27.91 0.39 6.82
C THR A 38 28.38 0.98 8.15
N ASN A 39 27.76 0.60 9.28
CA ASN A 39 27.98 1.20 10.60
C ASN A 39 27.81 2.74 10.61
N SER A 40 26.99 3.25 9.70
CA SER A 40 26.58 4.65 9.69
C SER A 40 25.22 4.80 10.38
N GLN A 41 24.83 6.03 10.69
CA GLN A 41 23.56 6.32 11.35
C GLN A 41 22.63 7.06 10.41
N LEU A 42 21.36 6.65 10.40
CA LEU A 42 20.33 7.43 9.73
C LEU A 42 20.06 8.72 10.55
N PRO A 43 19.90 9.88 9.90
CA PRO A 43 19.55 11.13 10.60
C PRO A 43 18.33 10.95 11.50
N SER A 44 18.43 11.34 12.77
CA SER A 44 17.36 11.17 13.77
C SER A 44 16.06 11.90 13.41
N ILE A 45 16.13 12.94 12.58
CA ILE A 45 14.96 13.63 12.02
C ILE A 45 14.05 12.69 11.20
N LEU A 46 14.59 11.56 10.70
CA LEU A 46 13.84 10.56 9.94
C LEU A 46 13.19 9.49 10.84
N THR A 47 13.46 9.47 12.15
CA THR A 47 12.86 8.49 13.07
C THR A 47 11.31 8.51 13.05
N PRO A 48 10.63 9.67 13.07
CA PRO A 48 9.18 9.69 12.94
C PRO A 48 8.69 9.11 11.60
N ALA A 49 9.41 9.42 10.50
CA ALA A 49 9.08 8.89 9.17
C ALA A 49 9.24 7.37 9.12
N LEU A 50 10.25 6.80 9.79
CA LEU A 50 10.43 5.35 9.93
C LEU A 50 9.27 4.68 10.68
N ILE A 51 8.79 5.27 11.77
CA ILE A 51 7.64 4.72 12.52
C ILE A 51 6.41 4.67 11.63
N ILE A 52 6.15 5.76 10.88
CA ILE A 52 5.05 5.82 9.92
C ILE A 52 5.24 4.78 8.81
N ALA A 53 6.46 4.64 8.28
CA ALA A 53 6.78 3.65 7.26
C ALA A 53 6.50 2.22 7.75
N HIS A 54 6.90 1.85 8.98
CA HIS A 54 6.63 0.52 9.54
C HIS A 54 5.14 0.22 9.64
N VAL A 55 4.36 1.17 10.16
CA VAL A 55 2.91 1.01 10.30
C VAL A 55 2.26 0.89 8.93
N ALA A 56 2.60 1.79 7.99
CA ALA A 56 2.03 1.80 6.65
C ALA A 56 2.37 0.52 5.87
N LEU A 57 3.64 0.11 5.84
CA LEU A 57 4.08 -1.10 5.15
C LEU A 57 3.43 -2.35 5.74
N SER A 58 3.31 -2.42 7.08
CA SER A 58 2.69 -3.56 7.76
C SER A 58 1.19 -3.65 7.46
N ALA A 59 0.47 -2.53 7.52
CA ALA A 59 -0.95 -2.47 7.17
C ALA A 59 -1.17 -2.88 5.71
N HIS A 60 -0.43 -2.27 4.78
CA HIS A 60 -0.51 -2.56 3.36
C HIS A 60 -0.15 -4.02 3.02
N PHE A 61 0.80 -4.60 3.75
CA PHE A 61 1.14 -6.02 3.61
C PHE A 61 -0.01 -6.94 4.00
N LEU A 62 -0.68 -6.67 5.12
CA LEU A 62 -1.88 -7.42 5.52
C LEU A 62 -3.02 -7.25 4.50
N GLU A 63 -3.25 -6.04 4.01
CA GLU A 63 -4.24 -5.80 2.96
C GLU A 63 -3.91 -6.55 1.67
N GLY A 64 -2.64 -6.57 1.26
CA GLY A 64 -2.17 -7.36 0.12
C GLY A 64 -2.41 -8.86 0.28
N ILE A 65 -2.19 -9.41 1.49
CA ILE A 65 -2.49 -10.81 1.80
C ILE A 65 -3.99 -11.08 1.71
N ILE A 66 -4.83 -10.25 2.33
CA ILE A 66 -6.29 -10.39 2.29
C ILE A 66 -6.77 -10.35 0.83
N ALA A 67 -6.27 -9.40 0.04
CA ALA A 67 -6.58 -9.29 -1.38
C ALA A 67 -6.16 -10.54 -2.17
N ALA A 68 -4.94 -11.03 -1.99
CA ALA A 68 -4.45 -12.23 -2.67
C ALA A 68 -5.30 -13.46 -2.33
N TYR A 69 -5.70 -13.60 -1.06
CA TYR A 69 -6.53 -14.70 -0.58
C TYR A 69 -7.92 -14.69 -1.21
N TYR A 70 -8.56 -13.53 -1.29
CA TYR A 70 -9.92 -13.41 -1.85
C TYR A 70 -9.96 -13.23 -3.39
N ALA A 71 -8.82 -12.99 -4.04
CA ALA A 71 -8.75 -12.76 -5.49
C ALA A 71 -9.40 -13.87 -6.35
N PRO A 72 -9.16 -15.18 -6.10
CA PRO A 72 -9.76 -16.24 -6.89
C PRO A 72 -11.28 -16.23 -6.85
N ALA A 73 -11.86 -15.94 -5.68
CA ALA A 73 -13.31 -15.86 -5.49
C ALA A 73 -13.94 -14.67 -6.25
N LYS A 74 -13.12 -13.75 -6.76
CA LYS A 74 -13.51 -12.58 -7.55
C LYS A 74 -12.98 -12.63 -8.98
N ASN A 75 -12.61 -13.82 -9.48
CA ASN A 75 -12.04 -14.03 -10.82
C ASN A 75 -10.79 -13.18 -11.11
N GLN A 76 -9.99 -12.89 -10.08
CA GLN A 76 -8.73 -12.15 -10.18
C GLN A 76 -7.54 -13.08 -9.89
N THR A 77 -6.39 -12.79 -10.50
CA THR A 77 -5.14 -13.51 -10.21
C THR A 77 -4.58 -13.09 -8.84
N PRO A 78 -4.35 -14.04 -7.90
CA PRO A 78 -3.90 -13.76 -6.52
C PRO A 78 -2.71 -12.82 -6.41
N ILE A 79 -1.59 -13.19 -7.03
CA ILE A 79 -0.34 -12.41 -6.92
C ILE A 79 -0.53 -11.01 -7.50
N LYS A 80 -1.14 -10.90 -8.67
CA LYS A 80 -1.38 -9.60 -9.33
C LYS A 80 -2.22 -8.68 -8.45
N TYR A 81 -3.33 -9.20 -7.91
CA TYR A 81 -4.27 -8.38 -7.14
C TYR A 81 -3.76 -8.07 -5.73
N GLY A 82 -3.04 -9.01 -5.11
CA GLY A 82 -2.35 -8.80 -3.84
C GLY A 82 -1.25 -7.75 -3.94
N THR A 83 -0.38 -7.83 -4.94
CA THR A 83 0.65 -6.80 -5.18
C THR A 83 0.04 -5.45 -5.48
N TYR A 84 -1.01 -5.39 -6.31
CA TYR A 84 -1.75 -4.15 -6.54
C TYR A 84 -2.24 -3.54 -5.22
N THR A 85 -2.94 -4.34 -4.41
CA THR A 85 -3.51 -3.90 -3.12
C THR A 85 -2.43 -3.48 -2.12
N PHE A 86 -1.28 -4.15 -2.11
CA PHE A 86 -0.13 -3.72 -1.29
C PHE A 86 0.28 -2.27 -1.61
N PHE A 87 0.26 -1.85 -2.87
CA PHE A 87 0.63 -0.47 -3.21
C PHE A 87 -0.49 0.55 -3.03
N VAL A 88 -1.75 0.15 -3.27
CA VAL A 88 -2.90 1.06 -3.21
C VAL A 88 -3.68 1.04 -1.90
N GLY A 89 -3.31 0.12 -0.99
CA GLY A 89 -3.92 -0.08 0.31
C GLY A 89 -5.39 -0.47 0.25
N THR A 90 -6.17 0.01 1.22
CA THR A 90 -7.61 -0.26 1.37
C THR A 90 -8.42 -0.02 0.09
N VAL A 91 -8.01 0.92 -0.76
CA VAL A 91 -8.69 1.16 -2.06
C VAL A 91 -8.70 -0.11 -2.93
N GLY A 92 -7.61 -0.89 -2.92
CA GLY A 92 -7.54 -2.17 -3.63
C GLY A 92 -8.53 -3.20 -3.07
N LEU A 93 -8.69 -3.28 -1.75
CA LEU A 93 -9.71 -4.14 -1.14
C LEU A 93 -11.13 -3.69 -1.51
N LEU A 94 -11.41 -2.38 -1.45
CA LEU A 94 -12.72 -1.84 -1.83
C LEU A 94 -13.06 -2.13 -3.29
N GLU A 95 -12.08 -2.04 -4.19
CA GLU A 95 -12.26 -2.40 -5.59
C GLU A 95 -12.51 -3.91 -5.76
N LEU A 96 -11.83 -4.77 -4.99
CA LEU A 96 -12.01 -6.22 -5.06
C LEU A 96 -13.43 -6.65 -4.69
N PHE A 97 -13.98 -6.04 -3.63
CA PHE A 97 -15.29 -6.40 -3.10
C PHE A 97 -16.45 -5.64 -3.78
N ASN A 98 -16.23 -4.45 -4.33
CA ASN A 98 -17.24 -3.73 -5.11
C ASN A 98 -17.39 -4.23 -6.56
N ASN A 99 -16.45 -5.03 -7.08
CA ASN A 99 -16.57 -5.63 -8.42
C ASN A 99 -17.73 -6.65 -8.58
N ASN A 100 -18.55 -6.85 -7.55
CA ASN A 100 -19.73 -7.74 -7.58
C ASN A 100 -21.07 -7.02 -7.87
N ASP A 101 -21.05 -5.70 -8.09
CA ASP A 101 -22.26 -4.94 -8.47
C ASP A 101 -22.47 -4.86 -10.00
N LYS A 102 -21.98 -5.85 -10.75
CA LYS A 102 -22.24 -6.01 -12.19
C LYS A 102 -22.78 -7.39 -12.50
#